data_AF-A0A2Z4V029-F1
#
_entry.id   AF-A0A2Z4V029-F1
#
_cell.length_a   1.000
_cell.length_b   1.000
_cell.length_c   1.000
_cell.angle_alpha   90.00
_cell.angle_beta   90.00
_cell.angle_gamma   90.00
#
_symmetry.space_group_name_H-M   'P 1'
#
loop_
_entity.id
_entity.type
_entity.pdbx_description
1 polymer ?
#
loop_
_entity_poly.entity_id
_entity_poly.type
_entity_poly.pdbx_seq_one_letter_code
_entity_poly.pdbx_strand_id
1 'polypeptide(L)'
;MLPVIHDVAREGGIRPERPIAVSSIAATFGITASPVSAAMAAMIVMFDGDGWDLPRIMAVAVPATLLGVLVAATVQSRVGKELGQDAEYLRRLAAGEIEAPAPAEAAPPLRPRARWSAYLFLGGTVAVVLSGLCPALRPETAKGPLSMPATIEILMMAVAALILLLCKVDAKRIPGTDVAKSGLVAVIGVFGLSWLGLSFIGANEARITGALGGVAQDHPWFFAIMLLLLSALLFSQATTTKALMPLGLALGIPAPLLIAMWPAVNGYFLLPTYGTFIAAINFDRTGTTRVGRFVVNQSFMLPGLVTTCVAVSTGFALVQIV
;
A
#
# COMPACT_ATOMS: atom_id res chain seq x y z
N MET A 1 8.98 -8.49 -0.22
CA MET A 1 8.21 -9.67 0.24
C MET A 1 7.55 -10.42 -0.90
N LEU A 2 7.03 -9.74 -1.93
CA LEU A 2 6.31 -10.37 -3.05
C LEU A 2 7.00 -11.60 -3.68
N PRO A 3 8.33 -11.62 -3.95
CA PRO A 3 8.99 -12.81 -4.50
C PRO A 3 8.91 -14.02 -3.55
N VAL A 4 9.19 -13.81 -2.26
CA VAL A 4 9.12 -14.87 -1.24
C VAL A 4 7.69 -15.40 -1.09
N ILE A 5 6.69 -14.50 -1.12
CA ILE A 5 5.28 -14.90 -1.07
C ILE A 5 4.91 -15.75 -2.29
N HIS A 6 5.39 -15.37 -3.48
CA HIS A 6 5.19 -16.13 -4.71
C HIS A 6 5.81 -17.53 -4.62
N ASP A 7 7.10 -17.61 -4.24
CA ASP A 7 7.86 -18.85 -4.19
C ASP A 7 7.24 -19.82 -3.18
N VAL A 8 7.00 -19.38 -1.95
CA VAL A 8 6.40 -20.20 -0.88
C VAL A 8 4.98 -20.65 -1.25
N ALA A 9 4.17 -19.79 -1.85
CA ALA A 9 2.82 -20.17 -2.29
C ALA A 9 2.89 -21.25 -3.36
N ARG A 10 3.74 -21.07 -4.37
CA ARG A 10 3.88 -22.01 -5.49
C ARG A 10 4.46 -23.35 -5.04
N GLU A 11 5.47 -23.36 -4.18
CA GLU A 11 6.02 -24.59 -3.57
C GLU A 11 4.96 -25.36 -2.78
N GLY A 12 4.10 -24.64 -2.06
CA GLY A 12 2.96 -25.23 -1.34
C GLY A 12 1.77 -25.63 -2.23
N GLY A 13 1.86 -25.46 -3.56
CA GLY A 13 0.75 -25.72 -4.49
C GLY A 13 -0.41 -24.73 -4.37
N ILE A 14 -0.21 -23.61 -3.68
CA ILE A 14 -1.20 -22.56 -3.46
C ILE A 14 -1.13 -21.55 -4.62
N ARG A 15 -2.30 -21.18 -5.15
CA ARG A 15 -2.46 -20.10 -6.15
C ARG A 15 -1.82 -18.79 -5.64
N PRO A 16 -0.72 -18.28 -6.23
CA PRO A 16 0.01 -17.11 -5.71
C PRO A 16 -0.83 -15.83 -5.62
N GLU A 17 -1.81 -15.64 -6.51
CA GLU A 17 -2.76 -14.51 -6.44
C GLU A 17 -3.37 -14.33 -5.05
N ARG A 18 -3.65 -15.43 -4.32
CA ARG A 18 -4.32 -15.35 -3.03
C ARG A 18 -3.49 -14.58 -2.00
N PRO A 19 -2.28 -15.03 -1.62
CA PRO A 19 -1.47 -14.29 -0.65
C PRO A 19 -0.86 -13.00 -1.23
N ILE A 20 -0.54 -12.94 -2.53
CA ILE A 20 0.02 -11.73 -3.15
C ILE A 20 -0.98 -10.58 -3.10
N ALA A 21 -2.24 -10.81 -3.45
CA ALA A 21 -3.25 -9.76 -3.48
C ALA A 21 -3.52 -9.20 -2.07
N VAL A 22 -3.74 -10.09 -1.09
CA VAL A 22 -4.00 -9.68 0.30
C VAL A 22 -2.80 -8.99 0.92
N SER A 23 -1.57 -9.48 0.73
CA SER A 23 -0.38 -8.84 1.28
C SER A 23 -0.17 -7.43 0.72
N SER A 24 -0.52 -7.22 -0.54
CA SER A 24 -0.41 -5.92 -1.21
C SER A 24 -1.45 -4.93 -0.66
N ILE A 25 -2.69 -5.38 -0.43
CA ILE A 25 -3.74 -4.59 0.24
C ILE A 25 -3.35 -4.30 1.69
N ALA A 26 -2.93 -5.30 2.46
CA ALA A 26 -2.50 -5.15 3.84
C ALA A 26 -1.36 -4.13 3.99
N ALA A 27 -0.40 -4.12 3.06
CA ALA A 27 0.67 -3.13 3.06
C ALA A 27 0.16 -1.69 2.93
N THR A 28 -0.88 -1.46 2.13
CA THR A 28 -1.49 -0.12 2.00
C THR A 28 -2.27 0.27 3.25
N PHE A 29 -3.12 -0.61 3.78
CA PHE A 29 -3.92 -0.36 4.99
C PHE A 29 -3.07 -0.25 6.26
N GLY A 30 -1.87 -0.83 6.26
CA GLY A 30 -0.88 -0.65 7.33
C GLY A 30 -0.47 0.81 7.55
N ILE A 31 -0.64 1.69 6.55
CA ILE A 31 -0.36 3.13 6.67
C ILE A 31 -1.36 3.81 7.61
N THR A 32 -2.66 3.49 7.47
CA THR A 32 -3.70 3.99 8.39
C THR A 32 -3.66 3.33 9.76
N ALA A 33 -3.02 2.15 9.87
CA ALA A 33 -2.85 1.40 11.10
C ALA A 33 -1.51 1.67 11.82
N SER A 34 -0.76 2.69 11.40
CA SER A 34 0.60 2.95 11.90
C SER A 34 0.70 4.31 12.58
N PRO A 35 1.27 4.39 13.80
CA PRO A 35 1.43 5.64 14.51
C PRO A 35 2.48 6.57 13.87
N VAL A 36 3.29 6.03 12.95
CA VAL A 36 4.45 6.71 12.37
C VAL A 36 4.18 7.23 10.95
N SER A 37 2.99 6.94 10.40
CA SER A 37 2.72 7.31 9.02
C SER A 37 2.46 8.81 8.88
N ALA A 38 2.85 9.37 7.73
CA ALA A 38 2.54 10.77 7.42
C ALA A 38 1.03 11.06 7.38
N ALA A 39 0.21 10.05 7.10
CA ALA A 39 -1.25 10.15 7.13
C ALA A 39 -1.75 10.23 8.57
N MET A 40 -1.22 9.42 9.49
CA MET A 40 -1.54 9.49 10.90
C MET A 40 -1.13 10.84 11.50
N ALA A 41 0.08 11.33 11.18
CA ALA A 41 0.52 12.64 11.62
C ALA A 41 -0.45 13.76 11.19
N ALA A 42 -1.04 13.65 10.00
CA ALA A 42 -2.07 14.59 9.55
C ALA A 42 -3.36 14.50 10.38
N MET A 43 -3.79 13.29 10.76
CA MET A 43 -4.97 13.08 11.61
C MET A 43 -4.76 13.68 13.00
N ILE A 44 -3.63 13.40 13.66
CA ILE A 44 -3.35 13.89 15.02
C ILE A 44 -3.40 15.42 15.04
N VAL A 45 -2.70 16.08 14.12
CA VAL A 45 -2.68 17.56 14.06
C VAL A 45 -4.08 18.13 13.79
N MET A 46 -4.90 17.43 13.00
CA MET A 46 -6.25 17.87 12.66
C MET A 46 -7.20 17.80 13.86
N PHE A 47 -7.14 16.73 14.65
CA PHE A 47 -8.15 16.39 15.64
C PHE A 47 -7.69 16.56 17.10
N ASP A 48 -6.49 17.12 17.31
CA ASP A 48 -5.91 17.42 18.65
C ASP A 48 -6.87 18.25 19.52
N GLY A 49 -7.60 19.20 18.92
CA GLY A 49 -8.59 20.04 19.60
C GLY A 49 -9.96 19.38 19.83
N ASP A 50 -10.25 18.27 19.16
CA ASP A 50 -11.54 17.57 19.20
C ASP A 50 -11.55 16.38 20.18
N GLY A 51 -10.50 16.25 21.00
CA GLY A 51 -10.35 15.17 21.97
C GLY A 51 -9.97 13.82 21.33
N TRP A 52 -9.49 13.80 20.09
CA TRP A 52 -9.01 12.60 19.40
C TRP A 52 -7.50 12.66 19.24
N ASP A 53 -6.82 12.21 20.28
CA ASP A 53 -5.37 12.03 20.29
C ASP A 53 -4.95 10.73 19.57
N LEU A 54 -3.64 10.54 19.42
CA LEU A 54 -3.07 9.36 18.76
C LEU A 54 -3.61 8.03 19.36
N PRO A 55 -3.62 7.81 20.68
CA PRO A 55 -4.20 6.60 21.27
C PRO A 55 -5.63 6.32 20.84
N ARG A 56 -6.53 7.32 20.87
CA ARG A 56 -7.94 7.13 20.49
C ARG A 56 -8.10 6.83 19.00
N ILE A 57 -7.38 7.55 18.14
CA ILE A 57 -7.40 7.27 16.69
C ILE A 57 -6.88 5.86 16.42
N MET A 58 -5.80 5.44 17.08
CA MET A 58 -5.22 4.10 16.93
C MET A 58 -6.13 3.00 17.48
N ALA A 59 -6.85 3.26 18.57
CA ALA A 59 -7.83 2.33 19.15
C ALA A 59 -8.99 2.02 18.17
N VAL A 60 -9.23 2.88 17.18
CA VAL A 60 -10.17 2.63 16.09
C VAL A 60 -9.45 2.05 14.88
N ALA A 61 -8.43 2.74 14.38
CA ALA A 61 -7.81 2.44 13.09
C ALA A 61 -7.10 1.09 13.06
N VAL A 62 -6.37 0.70 14.12
CA VAL A 62 -5.65 -0.58 14.16
C VAL A 62 -6.60 -1.78 14.13
N PRO A 63 -7.55 -1.94 15.06
CA PRO A 63 -8.46 -3.08 15.04
C PRO A 63 -9.36 -3.09 13.79
N ALA A 64 -9.82 -1.92 13.32
CA ALA A 64 -10.64 -1.84 12.11
C ALA A 64 -9.89 -2.36 10.87
N THR A 65 -8.68 -1.87 10.63
CA THR A 65 -7.85 -2.28 9.49
C THR A 65 -7.41 -3.75 9.61
N LEU A 66 -7.04 -4.20 10.82
CA LEU A 66 -6.67 -5.59 11.07
C LEU A 66 -7.83 -6.54 10.76
N LEU A 67 -9.03 -6.25 11.27
CA LEU A 67 -10.22 -7.06 10.99
C LEU A 67 -10.54 -7.07 9.49
N GLY A 68 -10.45 -5.92 8.83
CA GLY A 68 -10.62 -5.82 7.39
C GLY A 68 -9.67 -6.73 6.60
N VAL A 69 -8.39 -6.71 6.95
CA VAL A 69 -7.37 -7.55 6.30
C VAL A 69 -7.60 -9.04 6.59
N LEU A 70 -8.00 -9.41 7.81
CA LEU A 70 -8.27 -10.80 8.18
C LEU A 70 -9.49 -11.37 7.43
N VAL A 71 -10.57 -10.58 7.32
CA VAL A 71 -11.74 -10.97 6.53
C VAL A 71 -11.38 -11.07 5.06
N ALA A 72 -10.64 -10.10 4.51
CA ALA A 72 -10.17 -10.15 3.13
C ALA A 72 -9.26 -11.37 2.87
N ALA A 73 -8.37 -11.73 3.79
CA ALA A 73 -7.54 -12.93 3.71
C ALA A 73 -8.39 -14.20 3.65
N THR A 74 -9.42 -14.28 4.49
CA THR A 74 -10.35 -15.41 4.55
C THR A 74 -11.13 -15.55 3.26
N VAL A 75 -11.67 -14.43 2.73
CA VAL A 75 -12.36 -14.42 1.43
C VAL A 75 -11.41 -14.80 0.30
N GLN A 76 -10.22 -14.20 0.25
CA GLN A 76 -9.25 -14.41 -0.82
C GLN A 76 -8.71 -15.85 -0.82
N SER A 77 -8.68 -16.54 0.32
CA SER A 77 -8.25 -17.95 0.39
C SER A 77 -9.05 -18.89 -0.52
N ARG A 78 -10.27 -18.49 -0.91
CA ARG A 78 -11.16 -19.25 -1.80
C ARG A 78 -11.27 -18.69 -3.21
N VAL A 79 -10.47 -17.68 -3.55
CA VAL A 79 -10.54 -17.03 -4.87
C VAL A 79 -9.78 -17.82 -5.91
N GLY A 80 -10.42 -17.99 -7.08
CA GLY A 80 -9.84 -18.69 -8.21
C GLY A 80 -9.70 -20.19 -8.02
N LYS A 81 -9.32 -20.88 -9.10
CA LYS A 81 -9.02 -22.31 -9.08
C LYS A 81 -7.73 -22.58 -8.33
N GLU A 82 -7.59 -23.80 -7.81
CA GLU A 82 -6.32 -24.30 -7.29
C GLU A 82 -5.23 -24.22 -8.36
N LEU A 83 -3.98 -24.05 -7.94
CA LEU A 83 -2.88 -23.74 -8.86
C LEU A 83 -2.75 -24.80 -9.96
N GLY A 84 -2.78 -26.08 -9.60
CA GLY A 84 -2.71 -27.20 -10.54
C GLY A 84 -3.92 -27.33 -11.50
N GLN A 85 -4.94 -26.50 -11.35
CA GLN A 85 -6.13 -26.46 -12.21
C GLN A 85 -6.25 -25.14 -12.99
N ASP A 86 -5.32 -24.20 -12.79
CA ASP A 86 -5.32 -22.92 -13.48
C ASP A 86 -4.76 -23.08 -14.90
N ALA A 87 -5.59 -22.76 -15.89
CA ALA A 87 -5.27 -22.99 -17.30
C ALA A 87 -4.06 -22.19 -17.78
N GLU A 88 -3.86 -20.96 -17.27
CA GLU A 88 -2.72 -20.15 -17.67
C GLU A 88 -1.43 -20.68 -17.04
N TYR A 89 -1.48 -21.09 -15.77
CA TYR A 89 -0.34 -21.75 -15.13
C TYR A 89 0.06 -23.04 -15.87
N LEU A 90 -0.90 -23.92 -16.16
CA LEU A 90 -0.64 -25.18 -16.88
C LEU A 90 -0.10 -24.93 -18.29
N ARG A 91 -0.61 -23.91 -18.99
CA ARG A 91 -0.09 -23.49 -20.31
C ARG A 91 1.38 -23.08 -20.22
N ARG A 92 1.73 -22.23 -19.25
CA ARG A 92 3.12 -21.75 -19.04
C ARG A 92 4.06 -22.88 -18.65
N LEU A 93 3.60 -23.80 -17.80
CA LEU A 93 4.35 -24.98 -17.39
C LEU A 93 4.62 -25.91 -18.59
N ALA A 94 3.60 -26.19 -19.39
CA ALA A 94 3.73 -27.02 -20.60
C ALA A 94 4.63 -26.38 -21.67
N ALA A 95 4.65 -25.04 -21.76
CA ALA A 95 5.50 -24.29 -22.66
C ALA A 95 6.96 -24.13 -22.16
N GLY A 96 7.27 -24.53 -20.92
CA GLY A 96 8.57 -24.30 -20.30
C GLY A 96 8.86 -22.83 -19.96
N GLU A 97 7.84 -21.97 -19.93
CA GLU A 97 7.95 -20.56 -19.53
C GLU A 97 8.17 -20.43 -18.01
N ILE A 98 7.78 -21.46 -17.24
CA ILE A 98 7.98 -21.57 -15.80
C ILE A 98 8.46 -22.97 -15.49
N GLU A 99 9.45 -23.09 -14.61
CA GLU A 99 9.93 -24.37 -14.12
C GLU A 99 8.85 -25.13 -13.31
N ALA A 100 8.96 -26.45 -13.20
CA ALA A 100 8.16 -27.18 -12.21
C ALA A 100 8.56 -26.72 -10.79
N PRO A 101 7.65 -26.73 -9.80
CA PRO A 101 8.06 -26.55 -8.41
C PRO A 101 9.11 -27.62 -8.07
N ALA A 102 10.36 -27.21 -7.87
CA ALA A 102 11.37 -28.12 -7.36
C ALA A 102 11.05 -28.40 -5.88
N PRO A 103 11.31 -29.61 -5.36
CA PRO A 103 11.43 -29.80 -3.92
C PRO A 103 12.40 -28.74 -3.40
N ALA A 104 12.13 -28.16 -2.23
CA ALA A 104 12.99 -27.13 -1.64
C ALA A 104 14.43 -27.67 -1.51
N GLU A 105 15.25 -27.47 -2.54
CA GLU A 105 16.69 -27.61 -2.42
C GLU A 105 17.11 -26.63 -1.35
N ALA A 106 17.94 -27.09 -0.41
CA ALA A 106 18.45 -26.24 0.64
C ALA A 106 19.00 -24.96 -0.03
N ALA A 107 18.33 -23.83 0.22
CA ALA A 107 18.67 -22.58 -0.41
C ALA A 107 20.19 -22.39 -0.28
N PRO A 108 20.90 -22.06 -1.38
CA PRO A 108 22.34 -22.01 -1.37
C PRO A 108 22.82 -21.15 -0.19
N PRO A 109 23.91 -21.53 0.49
CA PRO A 109 24.34 -20.87 1.70
C PRO A 109 24.47 -19.37 1.45
N LEU A 110 23.88 -18.59 2.37
CA LEU A 110 23.90 -17.14 2.27
C LEU A 110 25.34 -16.64 2.11
N ARG A 111 25.53 -15.68 1.21
CA ARG A 111 26.84 -15.04 1.04
C ARG A 111 27.30 -14.47 2.40
N PRO A 112 28.62 -14.43 2.68
CA PRO A 112 29.18 -13.98 3.96
C PRO A 112 28.79 -12.56 4.43
N ARG A 113 28.05 -11.78 3.63
CA ARG A 113 27.55 -10.43 3.94
C ARG A 113 26.05 -10.22 3.69
N ALA A 114 25.31 -11.27 3.31
CA ALA A 114 23.88 -11.14 3.02
C ALA A 114 23.05 -10.72 4.25
N ARG A 115 23.45 -11.17 5.44
CA ARG A 115 22.80 -10.74 6.70
C ARG A 115 23.07 -9.27 7.00
N TRP A 116 24.26 -8.77 6.67
CA TRP A 116 24.61 -7.35 6.84
C TRP A 116 23.76 -6.42 5.98
N SER A 117 23.44 -6.81 4.74
CA SER A 117 22.54 -6.00 3.92
C SER A 117 21.14 -5.88 4.53
N ALA A 118 20.65 -6.94 5.20
CA ALA A 118 19.37 -6.90 5.90
C ALA A 118 19.42 -5.98 7.12
N TYR A 119 20.48 -6.04 7.93
CA TYR A 119 20.65 -5.13 9.07
C TYR A 119 20.80 -3.67 8.66
N LEU A 120 21.54 -3.38 7.59
CA LEU A 120 21.66 -2.02 7.04
C LEU A 120 20.32 -1.49 6.55
N PHE A 121 19.55 -2.32 5.83
CA PHE A 121 18.20 -1.96 5.40
C PHE A 121 17.26 -1.71 6.58
N LEU A 122 17.31 -2.57 7.61
CA LEU A 122 16.51 -2.40 8.82
C LEU A 122 16.90 -1.13 9.58
N GLY A 123 18.20 -0.85 9.72
CA GLY A 123 18.69 0.39 10.32
C GLY A 123 18.23 1.63 9.56
N GLY A 124 18.24 1.57 8.22
CA GLY A 124 17.67 2.61 7.37
C GLY A 124 16.16 2.81 7.58
N THR A 125 15.42 1.71 7.70
CA THR A 125 13.97 1.74 7.97
C THR A 125 13.70 2.39 9.34
N VAL A 126 14.47 2.02 10.37
CA VAL A 126 14.39 2.65 11.70
C VAL A 126 14.71 4.14 11.62
N ALA A 127 15.74 4.55 10.87
CA ALA A 127 16.07 5.96 10.67
C ALA A 127 14.91 6.73 10.02
N VAL A 128 14.27 6.18 8.99
CA VAL A 128 13.08 6.76 8.35
C VAL A 128 11.92 6.92 9.35
N VAL A 129 11.66 5.88 10.14
CA VAL A 129 10.62 5.89 11.18
C VAL A 129 10.91 7.00 12.20
N LEU A 130 12.14 7.10 12.69
CA LEU A 130 12.54 8.14 13.64
C LEU A 130 12.43 9.56 13.03
N SER A 131 12.86 9.76 11.79
CA SER A 131 12.70 11.05 11.09
C SER A 131 11.24 11.43 10.84
N GLY A 132 10.35 10.44 10.72
CA GLY A 132 8.90 10.64 10.67
C GLY A 132 8.31 11.07 12.00
N LEU A 133 8.69 10.40 13.09
CA LEU A 133 8.22 10.69 14.45
C LEU A 133 8.76 12.00 15.00
N CYS A 134 10.00 12.36 14.66
CA CYS A 134 10.66 13.55 15.15
C CYS A 134 11.07 14.45 13.97
N PRO A 135 10.24 15.46 13.62
CA PRO A 135 10.56 16.43 12.58
C PRO A 135 11.93 17.10 12.72
N ALA A 136 12.43 17.28 13.95
CA ALA A 136 13.73 17.88 14.23
C ALA A 136 14.93 17.04 13.76
N LEU A 137 14.74 15.73 13.49
CA LEU A 137 15.76 14.88 12.88
C LEU A 137 15.88 15.08 11.37
N ARG A 138 14.92 15.80 10.75
CA ARG A 138 14.96 16.09 9.32
C ARG A 138 15.80 17.34 9.08
N PRO A 139 16.66 17.36 8.05
CA PRO A 139 17.43 18.55 7.71
C PRO A 139 16.54 19.78 7.55
N GLU A 140 16.92 20.89 8.18
CA GLU A 140 16.28 22.18 8.02
C GLU A 140 16.54 22.76 6.63
N THR A 141 15.51 23.32 6.01
CA THR A 141 15.59 24.11 4.78
C THR A 141 15.04 25.51 5.03
N ALA A 142 15.19 26.43 4.08
CA ALA A 142 14.61 27.77 4.17
C ALA A 142 13.07 27.80 4.36
N LYS A 143 12.37 26.68 4.14
CA LYS A 143 10.92 26.53 4.33
C LYS A 143 10.55 25.63 5.53
N GLY A 144 11.51 25.37 6.41
CA GLY A 144 11.40 24.43 7.52
C GLY A 144 11.96 23.03 7.20
N PRO A 145 11.68 22.02 8.03
CA PRO A 145 12.22 20.68 7.88
C PRO A 145 11.87 20.05 6.53
N LEU A 146 12.81 19.29 5.97
CA LEU A 146 12.66 18.59 4.70
C LEU A 146 11.37 17.73 4.67
N SER A 147 10.73 17.62 3.50
CA SER A 147 9.50 16.83 3.36
C SER A 147 9.76 15.35 3.64
N MET A 148 8.74 14.62 4.12
CA MET A 148 8.88 13.18 4.36
C MET A 148 9.28 12.39 3.11
N PRO A 149 8.70 12.63 1.91
CA PRO A 149 9.12 11.95 0.69
C PRO A 149 10.61 12.12 0.39
N ALA A 150 11.10 13.37 0.37
CA ALA A 150 12.50 13.65 0.10
C ALA A 150 13.43 13.09 1.21
N THR A 151 12.97 13.07 2.46
CA THR A 151 13.71 12.46 3.58
C THR A 151 13.89 10.96 3.36
N ILE A 152 12.81 10.27 2.97
CA ILE A 152 12.83 8.83 2.66
C ILE A 152 13.76 8.55 1.49
N GLU A 153 13.67 9.34 0.41
CA GLU A 153 14.54 9.20 -0.76
C GLU A 153 16.02 9.32 -0.39
N ILE A 154 16.41 10.37 0.35
CA ILE A 154 17.80 10.58 0.77
C ILE A 154 18.28 9.42 1.66
N LEU A 155 17.52 9.05 2.69
CA LEU A 155 17.90 8.00 3.62
C LEU A 155 17.99 6.63 2.93
N MET A 156 17.00 6.28 2.10
CA MET A 156 16.99 4.99 1.41
C MET A 156 18.07 4.90 0.33
N MET A 157 18.37 5.99 -0.37
CA MET A 157 19.50 6.05 -1.31
C MET A 157 20.85 5.96 -0.60
N ALA A 158 21.00 6.62 0.55
CA ALA A 158 22.21 6.51 1.38
C ALA A 158 22.39 5.07 1.90
N VAL A 159 21.32 4.44 2.38
CA VAL A 159 21.33 3.04 2.84
C VAL A 159 21.65 2.09 1.69
N ALA A 160 21.08 2.31 0.50
CA ALA A 160 21.42 1.54 -0.69
C ALA A 160 22.92 1.67 -1.03
N ALA A 161 23.47 2.88 -1.01
CA ALA A 161 24.91 3.12 -1.21
C ALA A 161 25.76 2.38 -0.16
N LEU A 162 25.38 2.45 1.12
CA LEU A 162 26.06 1.71 2.19
C LEU A 162 26.00 0.20 1.98
N ILE A 163 24.85 -0.34 1.53
CA ILE A 163 24.72 -1.77 1.20
C ILE A 163 25.68 -2.14 0.06
N LEU A 164 25.74 -1.35 -1.01
CA LEU A 164 26.66 -1.61 -2.13
C LEU A 164 28.12 -1.63 -1.65
N LEU A 165 28.54 -0.62 -0.87
CA LEU A 165 29.91 -0.45 -0.39
C LEU A 165 30.30 -1.53 0.63
N LEU A 166 29.51 -1.70 1.69
CA LEU A 166 29.85 -2.56 2.83
C LEU A 166 29.61 -4.04 2.52
N CYS A 167 28.56 -4.36 1.75
CA CYS A 167 28.26 -5.75 1.37
C CYS A 167 28.99 -6.19 0.09
N LYS A 168 29.75 -5.29 -0.56
CA LYS A 168 30.51 -5.54 -1.80
C LYS A 168 29.63 -6.14 -2.90
N VAL A 169 28.47 -5.53 -3.13
CA VAL A 169 27.54 -5.97 -4.16
C VAL A 169 28.09 -5.58 -5.54
N ASP A 170 28.08 -6.51 -6.49
CA ASP A 170 28.44 -6.23 -7.89
C ASP A 170 27.34 -5.39 -8.55
N ALA A 171 27.55 -4.07 -8.57
CA ALA A 171 26.59 -3.11 -9.09
C ALA A 171 26.21 -3.38 -10.57
N LYS A 172 27.12 -3.96 -11.37
CA LYS A 172 26.87 -4.25 -12.78
C LYS A 172 25.82 -5.34 -12.97
N ARG A 173 25.64 -6.22 -11.99
CA ARG A 173 24.64 -7.29 -12.05
C ARG A 173 23.23 -6.81 -11.70
N ILE A 174 23.10 -5.71 -10.97
CA ILE A 174 21.82 -5.26 -10.41
C ILE A 174 20.76 -5.09 -11.51
N PRO A 175 21.00 -4.33 -12.61
CA PRO A 175 19.98 -4.15 -13.66
C PRO A 175 19.56 -5.45 -14.34
N GLY A 176 20.43 -6.47 -14.33
CA GLY A 176 20.15 -7.79 -14.91
C GLY A 176 19.26 -8.68 -14.04
N THR A 177 19.09 -8.36 -12.75
CA THR A 177 18.27 -9.15 -11.83
C THR A 177 16.78 -9.02 -12.12
N ASP A 178 16.01 -10.08 -11.86
CA ASP A 178 14.55 -10.08 -12.07
C ASP A 178 13.84 -9.03 -11.21
N VAL A 179 14.38 -8.79 -10.00
CA VAL A 179 13.89 -7.74 -9.09
C VAL A 179 14.08 -6.36 -9.69
N ALA A 180 15.26 -6.05 -10.24
CA ALA A 180 15.52 -4.74 -10.84
C ALA A 180 14.71 -4.52 -12.12
N LYS A 181 14.59 -5.54 -12.99
CA LYS A 181 13.76 -5.47 -14.20
C LYS A 181 12.29 -5.22 -13.87
N SER A 182 11.74 -6.03 -12.96
CA SER A 182 10.34 -5.86 -12.50
C SER A 182 10.14 -4.50 -11.83
N GLY A 183 11.12 -4.05 -11.05
CA GLY A 183 11.13 -2.73 -10.44
C GLY A 183 11.13 -1.59 -11.46
N LEU A 184 11.94 -1.67 -12.52
CA LEU A 184 12.00 -0.64 -13.56
C LEU A 184 10.68 -0.53 -14.33
N VAL A 185 10.07 -1.67 -14.68
CA VAL A 185 8.74 -1.70 -15.31
C VAL A 185 7.70 -1.07 -14.38
N ALA A 186 7.73 -1.40 -13.10
CA ALA A 186 6.84 -0.81 -12.10
C ALA A 186 7.04 0.71 -11.99
N VAL A 187 8.29 1.19 -11.97
CA VAL A 187 8.61 2.63 -11.91
C VAL A 187 8.01 3.38 -13.10
N ILE A 188 8.24 2.88 -14.33
CA ILE A 188 7.68 3.51 -15.54
C ILE A 188 6.15 3.50 -15.51
N GLY A 189 5.55 2.36 -15.14
CA GLY A 189 4.10 2.22 -15.03
C GLY A 189 3.49 3.18 -14.00
N VAL A 190 4.10 3.31 -12.82
CA VAL A 190 3.67 4.23 -11.77
C VAL A 190 3.76 5.67 -12.23
N PHE A 191 4.92 6.09 -12.77
CA PHE A 191 5.11 7.49 -13.15
C PHE A 191 4.13 7.89 -14.25
N GLY A 192 3.97 7.08 -15.30
CA GLY A 192 3.06 7.39 -16.40
C GLY A 192 1.60 7.48 -15.95
N LEU A 193 1.13 6.48 -15.20
CA LEU A 193 -0.28 6.42 -14.77
C LEU A 193 -0.60 7.42 -13.67
N SER A 194 0.32 7.64 -12.71
CA SER A 194 0.13 8.63 -11.65
C SER A 194 0.15 10.05 -12.20
N TRP A 195 1.02 10.35 -13.18
CA TRP A 195 1.06 11.67 -13.82
C TRP A 195 -0.25 12.00 -14.54
N LEU A 196 -0.78 11.04 -15.32
CA LEU A 196 -2.06 11.20 -16.00
C LEU A 196 -3.19 11.45 -14.99
N GLY A 197 -3.26 10.63 -13.92
CA GLY A 197 -4.24 10.77 -12.85
C GLY A 197 -4.17 12.14 -12.18
N LEU A 198 -2.99 12.55 -11.71
CA LEU A 198 -2.77 13.83 -11.04
C LEU A 198 -3.08 15.03 -11.96
N SER A 199 -2.73 14.96 -13.24
CA SER A 199 -3.00 16.03 -14.20
C SER A 199 -4.51 16.21 -14.44
N PHE A 200 -5.23 15.10 -14.63
CA PHE A 200 -6.69 15.13 -14.80
C PHE A 200 -7.38 15.69 -13.56
N ILE A 201 -6.92 15.30 -12.37
CA ILE A 201 -7.54 15.68 -11.11
C ILE A 201 -7.25 17.12 -10.76
N GLY A 202 -6.00 17.57 -10.87
CA GLY A 202 -5.66 18.97 -10.67
C GLY A 202 -6.47 19.89 -11.60
N ALA A 203 -6.75 19.47 -12.83
CA ALA A 203 -7.57 20.22 -13.78
C ALA A 203 -9.07 20.24 -13.43
N ASN A 204 -9.57 19.32 -12.60
CA ASN A 204 -11.00 19.14 -12.32
C ASN A 204 -11.36 19.21 -10.82
N GLU A 205 -10.40 19.54 -9.94
CA GLU A 205 -10.53 19.44 -8.49
C GLU A 205 -11.78 20.16 -7.96
N ALA A 206 -11.98 21.42 -8.36
CA ALA A 206 -13.13 22.22 -7.92
C ALA A 206 -14.48 21.61 -8.29
N ARG A 207 -14.57 20.96 -9.47
CA ARG A 207 -15.79 20.27 -9.89
C ARG A 207 -16.00 18.99 -9.07
N ILE A 208 -14.93 18.24 -8.82
CA ILE A 208 -14.99 16.98 -8.06
C ILE A 208 -15.39 17.26 -6.61
N THR A 209 -14.75 18.22 -5.95
CA THR A 209 -15.04 18.57 -4.56
C THR A 209 -16.41 19.25 -4.41
N GLY A 210 -16.79 20.13 -5.34
CA GLY A 210 -18.08 20.80 -5.34
C GLY A 210 -19.28 19.86 -5.55
N ALA A 211 -19.17 18.91 -6.49
CA ALA A 211 -20.24 17.94 -6.75
C ALA A 211 -20.46 16.95 -5.60
N LEU A 212 -19.39 16.59 -4.89
CA LEU A 212 -19.44 15.58 -3.83
C LEU A 212 -19.78 16.16 -2.46
N GLY A 213 -19.50 17.45 -2.21
CA GLY A 213 -19.73 18.09 -0.90
C GLY A 213 -21.20 18.17 -0.48
N GLY A 214 -22.12 18.44 -1.42
CA GLY A 214 -23.56 18.54 -1.11
C GLY A 214 -24.18 17.21 -0.65
N VAL A 215 -23.77 16.08 -1.25
CA VAL A 215 -24.29 14.75 -0.89
C VAL A 215 -23.78 14.31 0.49
N ALA A 216 -22.55 14.68 0.84
CA ALA A 216 -21.93 14.28 2.10
C ALA A 216 -22.54 14.98 3.33
N GLN A 217 -23.19 16.15 3.16
CA GLN A 217 -23.90 16.82 4.26
C GLN A 217 -25.14 16.03 4.70
N ASP A 218 -25.93 15.54 3.75
CA ASP A 218 -27.14 14.77 4.04
C ASP A 218 -26.84 13.30 4.40
N HIS A 219 -25.73 12.77 3.89
CA HIS A 219 -25.34 11.38 4.05
C HIS A 219 -23.85 11.26 4.43
N PRO A 220 -23.49 11.40 5.72
CA PRO A 220 -22.09 11.38 6.16
C PRO A 220 -21.29 10.14 5.73
N TRP A 221 -21.93 8.96 5.64
CA TRP A 221 -21.28 7.73 5.17
C TRP A 221 -20.79 7.81 3.71
N PHE A 222 -21.39 8.68 2.89
CA PHE A 222 -20.95 8.93 1.52
C PHE A 222 -19.54 9.53 1.47
N PHE A 223 -19.13 10.20 2.54
CA PHE A 223 -17.77 10.72 2.66
C PHE A 223 -16.71 9.61 2.61
N ALA A 224 -17.01 8.39 3.07
CA ALA A 224 -16.11 7.25 2.88
C ALA A 224 -15.89 6.90 1.40
N ILE A 225 -16.94 7.02 0.57
CA ILE A 225 -16.84 6.81 -0.88
C ILE A 225 -16.00 7.93 -1.49
N MET A 226 -16.16 9.18 -1.04
CA MET A 226 -15.29 10.27 -1.47
C MET A 226 -13.83 9.99 -1.13
N LEU A 227 -13.51 9.61 0.12
CA LEU A 227 -12.16 9.24 0.53
C LEU A 227 -11.59 8.11 -0.35
N LEU A 228 -12.40 7.09 -0.65
CA LEU A 228 -12.00 5.96 -1.48
C LEU A 228 -11.69 6.37 -2.92
N LEU A 229 -12.59 7.11 -3.56
CA LEU A 229 -12.41 7.54 -4.94
C LEU A 229 -11.27 8.54 -5.06
N LEU A 230 -11.22 9.55 -4.19
CA LEU A 230 -10.20 10.59 -4.27
C LEU A 230 -8.82 10.06 -3.85
N SER A 231 -8.72 9.08 -2.95
CA SER A 231 -7.43 8.43 -2.67
C SER A 231 -6.90 7.64 -3.86
N ALA A 232 -7.77 6.94 -4.59
CA ALA A 232 -7.39 6.27 -5.83
C ALA A 232 -6.83 7.25 -6.88
N LEU A 233 -7.27 8.51 -6.80
CA LEU A 233 -6.92 9.58 -7.73
C LEU A 233 -5.66 10.35 -7.32
N LEU A 234 -5.48 10.58 -6.01
CA LEU A 234 -4.36 11.34 -5.45
C LEU A 234 -3.11 10.50 -5.14
N PHE A 235 -3.22 9.16 -5.16
CA PHE A 235 -2.13 8.21 -4.90
C PHE A 235 -1.33 8.45 -3.61
N SER A 236 -1.94 9.12 -2.62
CA SER A 236 -1.31 9.43 -1.33
C SER A 236 -2.34 9.54 -0.21
N GLN A 237 -2.19 8.74 0.84
CA GLN A 237 -3.12 8.70 1.97
C GLN A 237 -2.95 9.98 2.77
N ALA A 238 -1.70 10.43 2.93
CA ALA A 238 -1.40 11.66 3.63
C ALA A 238 -1.96 12.88 2.88
N THR A 239 -1.81 12.94 1.56
CA THR A 239 -2.37 14.04 0.75
C THR A 239 -3.89 13.99 0.79
N THR A 240 -4.50 12.82 0.60
CA THR A 240 -5.96 12.65 0.66
C THR A 240 -6.51 13.05 2.03
N THR A 241 -5.86 12.61 3.11
CA THR A 241 -6.24 12.95 4.50
C THR A 241 -6.18 14.46 4.70
N LYS A 242 -5.08 15.11 4.33
CA LYS A 242 -4.91 16.56 4.47
C LYS A 242 -5.88 17.37 3.62
N ALA A 243 -6.27 16.86 2.45
CA ALA A 243 -7.20 17.54 1.56
C ALA A 243 -8.65 17.37 2.02
N LEU A 244 -9.05 16.15 2.39
CA LEU A 244 -10.46 15.82 2.59
C LEU A 244 -10.91 15.93 4.04
N MET A 245 -10.08 15.63 5.04
CA MET A 245 -10.54 15.71 6.44
C MET A 245 -10.99 17.13 6.85
N PRO A 246 -10.28 18.23 6.49
CA PRO A 246 -10.78 19.58 6.72
C PRO A 246 -12.12 19.84 6.02
N LEU A 247 -12.29 19.33 4.80
CA LEU A 247 -13.55 19.45 4.06
C LEU A 247 -14.67 18.73 4.81
N GLY A 248 -14.43 17.51 5.30
CA GLY A 248 -15.42 16.77 6.11
C GLY A 248 -15.86 17.54 7.35
N LEU A 249 -14.91 18.15 8.08
CA LEU A 249 -15.21 19.03 9.22
C LEU A 249 -16.02 20.26 8.80
N ALA A 250 -15.65 20.92 7.69
CA ALA A 250 -16.35 22.08 7.16
C ALA A 250 -17.79 21.75 6.69
N LEU A 251 -18.04 20.50 6.30
CA LEU A 251 -19.37 19.99 5.97
C LEU A 251 -20.18 19.60 7.22
N GLY A 252 -19.63 19.76 8.42
CA GLY A 252 -20.31 19.46 9.69
C GLY A 252 -20.28 17.99 10.09
N ILE A 253 -19.44 17.16 9.45
CA ILE A 253 -19.31 15.75 9.81
C ILE A 253 -18.53 15.66 11.14
N PRO A 254 -19.08 15.00 12.18
CA PRO A 254 -18.38 14.85 13.46
C PRO A 254 -17.05 14.12 13.33
N ALA A 255 -16.03 14.57 14.08
CA ALA A 255 -14.70 13.96 14.11
C ALA A 255 -14.70 12.41 14.29
N PRO A 256 -15.50 11.82 15.20
CA PRO A 256 -15.59 10.36 15.31
C PRO A 256 -15.97 9.67 14.00
N LEU A 257 -16.90 10.24 13.22
CA LEU A 257 -17.33 9.62 11.96
C LEU A 257 -16.25 9.75 10.88
N LEU A 258 -15.53 10.86 10.84
CA LEU A 258 -14.37 11.03 9.94
C LEU A 258 -13.28 10.01 10.24
N ILE A 259 -13.01 9.74 11.52
CA ILE A 259 -12.04 8.72 11.96
C ILE A 259 -12.52 7.32 11.61
N ALA A 260 -13.81 7.00 11.82
CA ALA A 260 -14.41 5.72 11.42
C ALA A 260 -14.27 5.46 9.90
N MET A 261 -14.43 6.49 9.08
CA MET A 261 -14.34 6.40 7.62
C MET A 261 -12.91 6.48 7.10
N TRP A 262 -11.94 6.90 7.92
CA TRP A 262 -10.58 7.16 7.48
C TRP A 262 -9.89 5.99 6.77
N PRO A 263 -10.08 4.70 7.15
CA PRO A 263 -9.50 3.58 6.40
C PRO A 263 -9.82 3.58 4.90
N ALA A 264 -10.88 4.27 4.46
CA ALA A 264 -11.23 4.44 3.05
C ALA A 264 -10.19 5.24 2.24
N VAL A 265 -9.23 5.94 2.85
CA VAL A 265 -8.12 6.59 2.11
C VAL A 265 -7.16 5.61 1.43
N ASN A 266 -7.38 4.29 1.55
CA ASN A 266 -6.59 3.24 0.92
C ASN A 266 -7.17 2.76 -0.43
N GLY A 267 -7.86 3.62 -1.17
CA GLY A 267 -8.56 3.29 -2.42
C GLY A 267 -7.67 3.02 -3.63
N TYR A 268 -6.34 2.92 -3.46
CA TYR A 268 -5.41 2.74 -4.58
C TYR A 268 -5.67 1.51 -5.42
N PHE A 269 -6.28 0.47 -4.84
CA PHE A 269 -6.59 -0.74 -5.57
C PHE A 269 -7.70 -0.52 -6.60
N LEU A 270 -8.42 0.60 -6.59
CA LEU A 270 -9.45 0.86 -7.60
C LEU A 270 -8.86 0.93 -9.02
N LEU A 271 -7.60 1.37 -9.13
CA LEU A 271 -6.85 1.43 -10.39
C LEU A 271 -5.51 0.68 -10.23
N PRO A 272 -5.11 -0.20 -11.16
CA PRO A 272 -3.88 -1.00 -11.08
C PRO A 272 -2.64 -0.17 -11.43
N THR A 273 -2.55 1.04 -10.91
CA THR A 273 -1.55 2.06 -11.26
C THR A 273 -0.55 2.27 -10.13
N TYR A 274 -0.84 1.76 -8.93
CA TYR A 274 0.07 1.82 -7.79
C TYR A 274 1.22 0.83 -7.95
N GLY A 275 2.44 1.25 -7.64
CA GLY A 275 3.66 0.50 -7.96
C GLY A 275 3.73 -0.87 -7.32
N THR A 276 3.22 -0.98 -6.10
CA THR A 276 3.14 -2.27 -5.39
C THR A 276 2.28 -3.27 -6.15
N PHE A 277 1.17 -2.84 -6.77
CA PHE A 277 0.28 -3.73 -7.54
C PHE A 277 0.89 -4.13 -8.88
N ILE A 278 1.52 -3.19 -9.58
CA ILE A 278 2.25 -3.49 -10.82
C ILE A 278 3.40 -4.45 -10.55
N ALA A 279 4.17 -4.21 -9.49
CA ALA A 279 5.24 -5.12 -9.07
C ALA A 279 4.69 -6.50 -8.68
N ALA A 280 3.58 -6.57 -7.95
CA ALA A 280 2.94 -7.82 -7.57
C ALA A 280 2.50 -8.66 -8.78
N ILE A 281 1.93 -8.02 -9.81
CA ILE A 281 1.59 -8.68 -11.08
C ILE A 281 2.87 -9.19 -11.78
N ASN A 282 3.92 -8.37 -11.86
CA ASN A 282 5.17 -8.76 -12.53
C ASN A 282 5.95 -9.85 -11.79
N PHE A 283 5.88 -9.89 -10.45
CA PHE A 283 6.53 -10.93 -9.66
C PHE A 283 5.79 -12.26 -9.73
N ASP A 284 4.48 -12.26 -9.97
CA ASP A 284 3.74 -13.51 -10.13
C ASP A 284 3.96 -14.15 -11.50
N ARG A 285 5.01 -14.98 -11.58
CA ARG A 285 5.35 -15.71 -12.80
C ARG A 285 4.26 -16.68 -13.24
N THR A 286 3.38 -17.14 -12.34
CA THR A 286 2.29 -18.08 -12.69
C THR A 286 1.20 -17.44 -13.56
N GLY A 287 1.11 -16.11 -13.59
CA GLY A 287 0.06 -15.39 -14.29
C GLY A 287 -1.30 -15.42 -13.58
N THR A 288 -1.36 -15.93 -12.34
CA THR A 288 -2.61 -15.95 -11.56
C THR A 288 -2.98 -14.55 -11.06
N THR A 289 -1.99 -13.71 -10.73
CA THR A 289 -2.14 -12.30 -10.37
C THR A 289 -2.10 -11.45 -11.62
N ARG A 290 -3.18 -10.74 -11.94
CA ARG A 290 -3.30 -10.03 -13.22
C ARG A 290 -4.31 -8.90 -13.20
N VAL A 291 -4.20 -8.04 -14.22
CA VAL A 291 -5.32 -7.23 -14.69
C VAL A 291 -6.13 -8.09 -15.66
N GLY A 292 -7.42 -8.22 -15.41
CA GLY A 292 -8.36 -8.96 -16.24
C GLY A 292 -8.79 -8.16 -17.47
N ARG A 293 -10.01 -8.42 -17.96
CA ARG A 293 -10.52 -7.80 -19.20
C ARG A 293 -10.70 -6.28 -19.08
N PHE A 294 -10.97 -5.78 -17.89
CA PHE A 294 -11.16 -4.36 -17.60
C PHE A 294 -10.12 -3.89 -16.60
N VAL A 295 -9.72 -2.63 -16.66
CA VAL A 295 -8.73 -2.02 -15.75
C VAL A 295 -9.11 -2.21 -14.28
N VAL A 296 -10.41 -2.11 -13.97
CA VAL A 296 -10.96 -2.30 -12.62
C VAL A 296 -11.10 -3.78 -12.21
N ASN A 297 -11.09 -4.71 -13.17
CA ASN A 297 -11.20 -6.14 -12.89
C ASN A 297 -9.81 -6.73 -12.70
N GLN A 298 -9.24 -6.56 -11.51
CA GLN A 298 -7.88 -6.95 -11.20
C GLN A 298 -7.82 -7.68 -9.84
N SER A 299 -6.77 -8.47 -9.60
CA SER A 299 -6.63 -9.37 -8.44
C SER A 299 -6.75 -8.74 -7.04
N PHE A 300 -6.42 -7.46 -6.90
CA PHE A 300 -6.48 -6.63 -5.70
C PHE A 300 -7.87 -6.02 -5.45
N MET A 301 -8.79 -6.03 -6.42
CA MET A 301 -10.08 -5.32 -6.31
C MET A 301 -10.95 -5.92 -5.22
N LEU A 302 -11.14 -7.25 -5.25
CA LEU A 302 -11.92 -7.97 -4.26
C LEU A 302 -11.35 -7.82 -2.83
N PRO A 303 -10.07 -8.15 -2.55
CA PRO A 303 -9.54 -8.00 -1.20
C PRO A 303 -9.49 -6.53 -0.77
N GLY A 304 -9.29 -5.59 -1.69
CA GLY A 304 -9.34 -4.15 -1.42
C GLY A 304 -10.73 -3.70 -0.95
N LEU A 305 -11.78 -4.01 -1.73
CA LEU A 305 -13.16 -3.67 -1.37
C LEU A 305 -13.59 -4.32 -0.05
N VAL A 306 -13.29 -5.61 0.13
CA VAL A 306 -13.61 -6.31 1.39
C VAL A 306 -12.90 -5.64 2.57
N THR A 307 -11.61 -5.33 2.44
CA THR A 307 -10.86 -4.66 3.51
C THR A 307 -11.44 -3.28 3.80
N THR A 308 -11.72 -2.46 2.80
CA THR A 308 -12.34 -1.13 2.96
C THR A 308 -13.67 -1.23 3.67
N CYS A 309 -14.60 -2.05 3.16
CA CYS A 309 -15.96 -2.13 3.70
C CYS A 309 -15.93 -2.61 5.16
N VAL A 310 -15.20 -3.69 5.44
CA VAL A 310 -15.10 -4.22 6.81
C VAL A 310 -14.40 -3.23 7.74
N ALA A 311 -13.31 -2.59 7.31
CA ALA A 311 -12.59 -1.63 8.14
C ALA A 311 -13.46 -0.40 8.44
N VAL A 312 -14.16 0.17 7.47
CA VAL A 312 -15.04 1.33 7.69
C VAL A 312 -16.22 0.95 8.57
N SER A 313 -16.89 -0.18 8.32
CA SER A 313 -17.99 -0.66 9.18
C SER A 313 -17.54 -0.92 10.62
N THR A 314 -16.35 -1.51 10.78
CA THR A 314 -15.76 -1.74 12.12
C THR A 314 -15.39 -0.42 12.78
N GLY A 315 -14.85 0.53 12.02
CA GLY A 315 -14.57 1.89 12.48
C GLY A 315 -15.82 2.55 13.06
N PHE A 316 -16.95 2.48 12.35
CA PHE A 316 -18.23 3.02 12.83
C PHE A 316 -18.70 2.37 14.14
N ALA A 317 -18.48 1.06 14.31
CA ALA A 317 -18.82 0.37 15.55
C ALA A 317 -17.89 0.78 16.71
N LEU A 318 -16.59 0.91 16.46
CA LEU A 318 -15.60 1.20 17.48
C LEU A 318 -15.69 2.63 18.01
N VAL A 319 -15.99 3.61 17.16
CA VAL A 319 -16.12 5.02 17.60
C VAL A 319 -17.31 5.26 18.54
N GLN A 320 -18.21 4.29 18.72
CA GLN A 320 -19.30 4.38 19.71
C GLN A 320 -18.84 4.01 21.13
N ILE A 321 -17.68 3.36 21.27
CA ILE A 321 -17.20 2.80 22.54
C ILE A 321 -15.81 3.30 22.95
N VAL A 322 -15.18 4.13 22.11
CA VAL A 322 -13.89 4.82 22.37
C VAL A 322 -14.17 6.25 22.77
#